data_AF-A0A455U6E2-F1
#
_entry.id   AF-A0A455U6E2-F1
#
_cell.length_a   1.000
_cell.length_b   1.000
_cell.length_c   1.000
_cell.angle_alpha   90.00
_cell.angle_beta   90.00
_cell.angle_gamma   90.00
#
_symmetry.space_group_name_H-M   'P 1'
#
loop_
_entity.id
_entity.type
_entity.pdbx_description
1 polymer ?
#
loop_
_entity_poly.entity_id
_entity_poly.type
_entity_poly.pdbx_seq_one_letter_code
_entity_poly.pdbx_strand_id
1 'polypeptide(L)'
;MAAVVDISLHEKQMDVYASPHRFKVVVAGRRWGKTQLSRSMILRAAKRNRSRVWYIAPTFRMAKQIMWDEILESIPKKWIKKINHSSLTITLRNKTEIALKGADRPDTLRGVALDFVVLDEFQDMKADVW
;
A
#
# COMPACT_ATOMS: atom_id res chain seq x y z
N MET A 1 -22.75 -9.71 8.05
CA MET A 1 -21.45 -10.35 7.75
C MET A 1 -20.65 -9.36 6.90
N ALA A 2 -19.46 -8.94 7.34
CA ALA A 2 -18.62 -8.08 6.49
C ALA A 2 -18.09 -8.93 5.35
N ALA A 3 -18.46 -8.59 4.11
CA ALA A 3 -17.96 -9.26 2.91
C ALA A 3 -16.43 -9.16 2.93
N VAL A 4 -15.75 -10.31 2.96
CA VAL A 4 -14.32 -10.36 2.67
C VAL A 4 -14.25 -10.17 1.17
N VAL A 5 -13.71 -9.04 0.73
CA VAL A 5 -13.49 -8.76 -0.70
C VAL A 5 -12.62 -9.86 -1.26
N ASP A 6 -13.12 -10.61 -2.23
CA ASP A 6 -12.35 -11.63 -2.94
C ASP A 6 -11.34 -10.94 -3.85
N ILE A 7 -10.06 -11.12 -3.56
CA ILE A 7 -8.97 -10.46 -4.27
C ILE A 7 -8.56 -11.37 -5.42
N SER A 8 -9.21 -11.20 -6.57
CA SER A 8 -8.82 -11.89 -7.81
C SER A 8 -7.75 -11.09 -8.56
N LEU A 9 -6.60 -11.72 -8.80
CA LEU A 9 -5.49 -11.20 -9.60
C LEU A 9 -5.52 -11.88 -10.98
N HIS A 10 -5.43 -11.13 -12.08
CA HIS A 10 -5.27 -11.73 -13.39
C HIS A 10 -3.83 -12.25 -13.59
N GLU A 11 -3.60 -13.03 -14.66
CA GLU A 11 -2.32 -13.73 -14.92
C GLU A 11 -1.07 -12.84 -14.71
N LYS A 12 -0.97 -11.72 -15.44
CA LYS A 12 0.20 -10.83 -15.30
C LYS A 12 0.34 -10.14 -13.94
N GLN A 13 -0.75 -9.93 -13.20
CA GLN A 13 -0.65 -9.47 -11.81
C GLN A 13 -0.14 -10.58 -10.90
N MET A 14 -0.58 -11.82 -11.14
CA MET A 14 -0.11 -12.98 -10.40
C MET A 14 1.38 -13.23 -10.63
N ASP A 15 1.88 -13.05 -11.86
CA ASP A 15 3.31 -13.15 -12.17
C ASP A 15 4.13 -12.20 -11.28
N VAL A 16 3.70 -10.94 -11.17
CA VAL A 16 4.35 -9.95 -10.31
C VAL A 16 4.18 -10.31 -8.84
N TYR A 17 2.98 -10.71 -8.41
CA TYR A 17 2.70 -11.05 -7.01
C TYR A 17 3.53 -12.25 -6.53
N ALA A 18 3.67 -13.28 -7.36
CA ALA A 18 4.38 -14.52 -7.06
C ALA A 18 5.90 -14.39 -7.21
N SER A 19 6.39 -13.46 -8.03
CA SER A 19 7.83 -13.23 -8.23
C SER A 19 8.60 -13.12 -6.90
N PRO A 20 9.75 -13.80 -6.73
CA PRO A 20 10.53 -13.79 -5.49
C PRO A 20 11.39 -12.53 -5.33
N HIS A 21 11.49 -11.69 -6.36
CA HIS A 21 12.37 -10.53 -6.37
C HIS A 21 11.96 -9.51 -5.30
N ARG A 22 12.96 -8.97 -4.58
CA ARG A 22 12.76 -7.97 -3.53
C ARG A 22 12.16 -6.67 -4.09
N PHE A 23 12.69 -6.20 -5.21
CA PHE A 23 12.23 -5.00 -5.89
C PHE A 23 11.52 -5.38 -7.17
N LYS A 24 10.34 -4.79 -7.40
CA LYS A 24 9.49 -5.08 -8.55
C LYS A 24 9.04 -3.75 -9.15
N VAL A 25 9.43 -3.51 -10.39
CA VAL A 25 9.03 -2.32 -11.14
C VAL A 25 8.04 -2.75 -12.20
N VAL A 26 6.85 -2.17 -12.17
CA VAL A 26 5.77 -2.51 -13.12
C VAL A 26 5.46 -1.29 -13.97
N VAL A 27 5.97 -1.29 -15.20
CA VAL A 27 5.63 -0.30 -16.22
C VAL A 27 4.51 -0.89 -17.08
N ALA A 28 3.29 -0.41 -16.86
CA ALA A 28 2.11 -0.90 -17.56
C ALA A 28 1.13 0.25 -17.83
N GLY A 29 0.29 0.09 -18.85
CA GLY A 29 -0.71 1.09 -19.24
C GLY A 29 -1.77 1.36 -18.16
N ARG A 30 -2.65 2.34 -18.46
CA ARG A 30 -3.84 2.61 -17.66
C ARG A 30 -4.77 1.39 -17.67
N ARG A 31 -5.52 1.17 -16.60
CA ARG A 31 -6.47 0.04 -16.42
C ARG A 31 -5.85 -1.37 -16.44
N TRP A 32 -4.52 -1.49 -16.39
CA TRP A 32 -3.86 -2.79 -16.16
C TRP A 32 -4.15 -3.36 -14.75
N GLY A 33 -4.59 -2.53 -13.80
CA GLY A 33 -4.93 -2.97 -12.44
C GLY A 33 -3.75 -2.95 -11.45
N LYS A 34 -2.78 -2.05 -11.66
CA LYS A 34 -1.64 -1.85 -10.74
C LYS A 34 -2.09 -1.57 -9.31
N THR A 35 -3.15 -0.78 -9.13
CA THR A 35 -3.73 -0.47 -7.81
C THR A 35 -4.22 -1.73 -7.08
N GLN A 36 -4.88 -2.65 -7.78
CA GLN A 36 -5.36 -3.90 -7.20
C GLN A 36 -4.19 -4.82 -6.82
N LEU A 37 -3.13 -4.85 -7.64
CA LEU A 37 -1.88 -5.55 -7.31
C LEU A 37 -1.23 -4.95 -6.05
N SER A 38 -1.09 -3.62 -5.98
CA SER A 38 -0.55 -2.91 -4.82
C SER A 38 -1.31 -3.22 -3.54
N ARG A 39 -2.65 -3.17 -3.59
CA ARG A 39 -3.54 -3.55 -2.48
C ARG A 39 -3.26 -4.97 -1.99
N SER A 40 -3.15 -5.92 -2.93
CA SER A 40 -2.87 -7.33 -2.65
C SER A 40 -1.50 -7.52 -1.98
N MET A 41 -0.48 -6.82 -2.46
CA MET A 41 0.87 -6.88 -1.89
C MET A 41 0.93 -6.25 -0.48
N ILE A 42 0.24 -5.13 -0.25
CA ILE A 42 0.11 -4.51 1.07
C ILE A 42 -0.52 -5.48 2.06
N LEU A 43 -1.61 -6.16 1.69
CA LEU A 43 -2.30 -7.12 2.55
C LEU A 43 -1.43 -8.36 2.83
N ARG A 44 -0.64 -8.81 1.86
CA ARG A 44 0.36 -9.86 2.07
C ARG A 44 1.40 -9.44 3.09
N ALA A 45 1.95 -8.23 2.95
CA ALA A 45 2.93 -7.68 3.90
C ALA A 45 2.33 -7.46 5.30
N ALA A 46 1.06 -7.03 5.37
CA ALA A 46 0.34 -6.76 6.61
C ALA A 46 0.18 -7.97 7.54
N LYS A 47 0.23 -9.19 6.98
CA LYS A 47 0.16 -10.46 7.73
C LYS A 47 1.41 -10.69 8.60
N ARG A 48 2.56 -10.12 8.24
CA ARG A 48 3.79 -10.20 9.04
C ARG A 48 3.59 -9.45 10.35
N ASN A 49 4.13 -9.95 11.46
CA ASN A 49 4.06 -9.28 12.77
C ASN A 49 5.01 -8.09 12.83
N ARG A 50 4.59 -7.00 13.50
CA ARG A 50 5.43 -5.82 13.79
C ARG A 50 6.08 -5.20 12.55
N SER A 51 5.38 -5.25 11.43
CA SER A 51 5.86 -4.72 10.14
C SER A 51 5.46 -3.25 9.97
N ARG A 52 6.26 -2.47 9.25
CA ARG A 52 5.84 -1.14 8.73
C ARG A 52 5.63 -1.21 7.23
N VAL A 53 4.41 -0.92 6.79
CA VAL A 53 3.97 -1.04 5.40
C VAL A 53 3.46 0.31 4.91
N TRP A 54 4.11 0.87 3.89
CA TRP A 54 3.71 2.16 3.32
C TRP A 54 3.15 2.02 1.90
N TYR A 55 2.15 2.85 1.61
CA TYR A 55 1.72 3.17 0.25
C TYR A 55 1.97 4.64 0.01
N ILE A 56 2.76 4.97 -1.00
CA ILE A 56 3.12 6.34 -1.34
C ILE A 56 2.57 6.66 -2.72
N ALA A 57 1.81 7.75 -2.81
CA ALA A 57 1.39 8.35 -4.07
C ALA A 57 2.06 9.73 -4.24
N PRO A 58 1.96 10.39 -5.41
CA PRO A 58 2.59 11.69 -5.62
C PRO A 58 2.16 12.75 -4.60
N THR A 59 0.90 12.70 -4.15
CA THR A 59 0.41 13.58 -3.07
C THR A 59 -0.36 12.79 -2.01
N PHE A 60 -0.42 13.31 -0.78
CA PHE A 60 -1.21 12.70 0.30
C PHE A 60 -2.70 12.61 -0.06
N ARG A 61 -3.22 13.61 -0.78
CA ARG A 61 -4.60 13.62 -1.29
C ARG A 61 -4.84 12.49 -2.28
N MET A 62 -3.94 12.29 -3.23
CA MET A 62 -4.03 11.17 -4.18
C MET A 62 -3.96 9.83 -3.46
N ALA A 63 -3.05 9.68 -2.49
CA ALA A 63 -2.97 8.46 -1.71
C ALA A 63 -4.32 8.12 -1.05
N LYS A 64 -4.94 9.13 -0.41
CA LYS A 64 -6.26 8.99 0.19
C LYS A 64 -7.32 8.54 -0.83
N GLN A 65 -7.39 9.24 -1.96
CA GLN A 65 -8.42 8.99 -2.97
C GLN A 65 -8.26 7.62 -3.66
N ILE A 66 -7.04 7.13 -3.80
CA ILE A 66 -6.76 5.89 -4.55
C ILE A 66 -6.88 4.65 -3.67
N MET A 67 -6.38 4.70 -2.43
CA MET A 67 -6.11 3.47 -1.67
C MET A 67 -6.76 3.43 -0.28
N TRP A 68 -7.24 4.56 0.28
CA TRP A 68 -7.66 4.57 1.68
C TRP A 68 -8.92 3.75 1.95
N ASP A 69 -9.97 3.98 1.17
CA ASP A 69 -11.23 3.24 1.36
C ASP A 69 -11.05 1.78 0.92
N GLU A 70 -10.33 1.55 -0.17
CA GLU A 70 -9.93 0.22 -0.67
C GLU A 70 -9.22 -0.64 0.38
N ILE A 71 -8.28 -0.06 1.14
CA ILE A 71 -7.55 -0.81 2.16
C ILE A 71 -8.41 -1.05 3.41
N LEU A 72 -9.28 -0.11 3.78
CA LEU A 72 -10.21 -0.27 4.89
C LEU A 72 -11.23 -1.39 4.63
N GLU A 73 -11.71 -1.49 3.39
CA GLU A 73 -12.63 -2.56 2.97
C GLU A 73 -11.94 -3.92 2.87
N SER A 74 -10.66 -3.94 2.51
CA SER A 74 -9.92 -5.19 2.31
C SER A 74 -9.37 -5.81 3.60
N ILE A 75 -9.16 -5.02 4.66
CA ILE A 75 -8.64 -5.54 5.93
C ILE A 75 -9.78 -6.13 6.77
N PRO A 76 -9.68 -7.40 7.21
CA PRO A 76 -10.66 -7.96 8.14
C PRO A 76 -10.77 -7.11 9.41
N LYS A 77 -11.98 -6.66 9.77
CA LYS A 77 -12.22 -5.81 10.95
C LYS A 77 -11.60 -6.38 12.23
N LYS A 78 -11.54 -7.70 12.38
CA LYS A 78 -10.91 -8.41 13.51
C LYS A 78 -9.40 -8.20 13.63
N TRP A 79 -8.71 -7.81 12.56
CA TRP A 79 -7.27 -7.52 12.56
C TRP A 79 -6.98 -6.11 13.04
N ILE A 80 -7.93 -5.18 12.91
CA ILE A 80 -7.73 -3.78 13.20
C ILE A 80 -7.68 -3.57 14.72
N LYS A 81 -6.66 -2.83 15.17
CA LYS A 81 -6.54 -2.35 16.54
C LYS A 81 -6.91 -0.87 16.64
N LYS A 82 -6.46 -0.04 15.68
CA LYS A 82 -6.69 1.40 15.65
C LYS A 82 -6.67 1.91 14.21
N ILE A 83 -7.50 2.91 13.91
CA ILE A 83 -7.50 3.65 12.65
C ILE A 83 -7.30 5.13 12.97
N ASN A 84 -6.47 5.83 12.20
CA ASN A 84 -6.33 7.27 12.22
C ASN A 84 -6.63 7.81 10.81
N HIS A 85 -7.77 8.48 10.66
CA HIS A 85 -8.23 9.03 9.37
C HIS A 85 -7.50 10.32 8.98
N SER A 86 -6.91 11.05 9.93
CA SER A 86 -6.16 12.28 9.67
C SER A 86 -4.77 11.96 9.14
N SER A 87 -4.08 10.98 9.75
CA SER A 87 -2.75 10.55 9.31
C SER A 87 -2.77 9.39 8.32
N LEU A 88 -3.96 8.90 7.93
CA LEU A 88 -4.19 7.73 7.07
C LEU A 88 -3.36 6.51 7.49
N THR A 89 -3.52 6.13 8.76
CA THR A 89 -2.74 5.06 9.38
C THR A 89 -3.65 4.02 10.02
N ILE A 90 -3.33 2.74 9.83
CA ILE A 90 -4.03 1.61 10.43
C ILE A 90 -3.01 0.82 11.24
N THR A 91 -3.27 0.66 12.53
CA THR A 91 -2.53 -0.24 13.41
C THR A 91 -3.29 -1.54 13.56
N LEU A 92 -2.63 -2.65 13.28
CA LEU A 92 -3.19 -4.00 13.41
C LEU A 92 -2.84 -4.63 14.77
N ARG A 93 -3.60 -5.64 15.18
CA ARG A 93 -3.41 -6.37 16.45
C ARG A 93 -2.06 -7.07 16.55
N ASN A 94 -1.49 -7.48 15.41
CA ASN A 94 -0.13 -8.03 15.32
C ASN A 94 0.99 -6.96 15.41
N LYS A 95 0.63 -5.72 15.77
CA LYS A 95 1.50 -4.54 15.85
C LYS A 95 2.05 -4.06 14.50
N THR A 96 1.52 -4.55 13.39
CA THR A 96 1.85 -4.02 12.06
C THR A 96 1.12 -2.71 11.81
N GLU A 97 1.82 -1.79 11.16
CA GLU A 97 1.30 -0.50 10.76
C GLU A 97 1.23 -0.42 9.23
N ILE A 98 0.07 0.00 8.73
CA ILE A 98 -0.14 0.36 7.33
C ILE A 98 -0.37 1.87 7.29
N ALA A 99 0.40 2.61 6.50
CA ALA A 99 0.22 4.05 6.35
C ALA A 99 0.24 4.48 4.88
N LEU A 100 -0.63 5.42 4.55
CA LEU A 100 -0.63 6.10 3.25
C LEU A 100 0.11 7.42 3.38
N LYS A 101 1.01 7.71 2.44
CA LYS A 101 1.87 8.89 2.43
C LYS A 101 1.83 9.58 1.07
N GLY A 102 2.18 10.87 1.07
CA GLY A 102 2.40 11.65 -0.13
C GLY A 102 3.89 11.92 -0.32
N ALA A 103 4.34 11.86 -1.58
CA ALA A 103 5.70 12.24 -1.96
C ALA A 103 5.88 13.77 -2.10
N ASP A 104 4.81 14.54 -2.03
CA ASP A 104 4.79 16.01 -2.13
C ASP A 104 5.53 16.73 -0.99
N ARG A 105 5.80 16.01 0.11
CA ARG A 105 6.64 16.48 1.23
C ARG A 105 7.74 15.44 1.55
N PRO A 106 8.84 15.40 0.79
CA PRO A 106 9.87 14.36 0.89
C PRO A 106 10.45 14.17 2.30
N ASP A 107 10.60 15.25 3.07
CA ASP A 107 11.12 15.19 4.44
C ASP A 107 10.31 14.28 5.36
N THR A 108 9.01 14.14 5.09
CA THR A 108 8.12 13.27 5.88
C THR A 108 8.33 11.78 5.62
N LEU A 109 9.08 11.44 4.57
CA LEU A 109 9.39 10.07 4.19
C LEU A 109 10.74 9.59 4.75
N ARG A 110 11.60 10.52 5.20
CA ARG A 110 12.96 10.21 5.66
C ARG A 110 12.97 9.64 7.08
N GLY A 111 14.01 8.87 7.40
CA GLY A 111 14.30 8.41 8.77
C GLY A 111 13.42 7.27 9.29
N VAL A 112 12.55 6.69 8.46
CA VAL A 112 11.68 5.56 8.85
C VAL A 112 12.16 4.26 8.19
N ALA A 113 12.50 3.27 9.01
CA ALA A 113 12.73 1.91 8.52
C ALA A 113 11.40 1.27 8.09
N LEU A 114 11.33 0.77 6.85
CA LEU A 114 10.15 0.13 6.26
C LEU A 114 10.44 -1.34 5.95
N ASP A 115 9.46 -2.20 6.19
CA ASP A 115 9.52 -3.60 5.78
C ASP A 115 8.95 -3.81 4.39
N PHE A 116 7.97 -2.99 3.98
CA PHE A 116 7.37 -3.03 2.67
C PHE A 116 6.89 -1.63 2.25
N VAL A 117 7.06 -1.29 0.98
CA VAL A 117 6.60 -0.03 0.42
C VAL A 117 6.10 -0.24 -1.01
N VAL A 118 5.02 0.46 -1.34
CA VAL A 118 4.55 0.67 -2.71
C VAL A 118 4.74 2.13 -3.05
N LEU A 119 5.35 2.40 -4.20
CA LEU A 119 5.39 3.72 -4.83
C LEU A 119 4.46 3.66 -6.04
N ASP A 120 3.30 4.33 -5.98
CA ASP A 120 2.35 4.38 -7.08
C ASP A 120 2.43 5.70 -7.84
N GLU A 121 2.17 5.65 -9.15
CA GLU A 121 2.39 6.77 -10.07
C GLU A 121 3.80 7.38 -9.91
N PHE A 122 4.81 6.51 -9.82
CA PHE A 122 6.21 6.88 -9.54
C PHE A 122 6.77 7.92 -10.52
N GLN A 123 6.33 7.90 -11.78
CA GLN A 123 6.74 8.87 -12.80
C GLN A 123 6.35 10.33 -12.46
N ASP A 124 5.34 10.52 -11.59
CA ASP A 124 4.83 11.82 -11.19
C ASP A 124 5.46 12.29 -9.86
N MET A 125 6.38 11.53 -9.28
CA MET A 125 7.15 11.92 -8.09
C MET A 125 8.35 12.78 -8.46
N LYS A 126 8.73 13.70 -7.56
CA LYS A 126 9.91 14.56 -7.74
C LYS A 126 11.21 13.80 -7.45
N ALA A 127 12.29 14.27 -8.07
CA ALA A 127 13.58 13.58 -7.98
C ALA A 127 14.28 13.57 -6.63
N ASP A 128 13.92 14.48 -5.76
CA ASP A 128 14.41 14.58 -4.39
C ASP A 128 13.76 13.57 -3.43
N VAL A 129 12.76 12.80 -3.89
CA VAL A 129 12.09 11.74 -3.14
C VAL A 129 12.94 10.46 -3.10
N TRP A 130 13.81 10.24 -4.10
CA TRP A 130 14.61 9.03 -4.26
C TRP A 130 16.09 9.19 -3.92
#